data_AF-A0A924PW15-F1
#
_entry.id   AF-A0A924PW15-F1
#
_cell.length_a   1.000
_cell.length_b   1.000
_cell.length_c   1.000
_cell.angle_alpha   90.00
_cell.angle_beta   90.00
_cell.angle_gamma   90.00
#
_symmetry.space_group_name_H-M   'P 1'
#
loop_
_entity.id
_entity.type
_entity.pdbx_description
1 polymer ?
#
loop_
_entity_poly.entity_id
_entity_poly.type
_entity_poly.pdbx_seq_one_letter_code
_entity_poly.pdbx_strand_id
1 'polypeptide(L)'
;MNTGTILAKTDKGRLEVAGRSGALSAVQRRLLILVDGKKSVNDLGAFVRVGELTGALYHLQDLGLITPIGELELLQPPAAPGFVSSKPAELERPATSPREFTRVRDEAALFVRERLGDAGTPICAAIDRCASPDQLRSMLRGIEVFVGQRLDQQTTQAFARHFGALLL
;
A
#
# COMPACT_ATOMS: atom_id res chain seq x y z
N MET A 1 -4.32 19.42 -1.75
CA MET A 1 -4.39 17.98 -2.06
C MET A 1 -3.50 17.26 -1.07
N ASN A 2 -4.02 16.23 -0.42
CA ASN A 2 -3.23 15.40 0.50
C ASN A 2 -2.41 14.38 -0.30
N THR A 3 -1.28 13.95 0.26
CA THR A 3 -0.40 12.95 -0.38
C THR A 3 -1.06 11.57 -0.53
N GLY A 4 -2.03 11.25 0.34
CA GLY A 4 -2.82 10.03 0.26
C GLY A 4 -3.93 10.06 -0.79
N THR A 5 -4.32 11.22 -1.31
CA THR A 5 -5.49 11.32 -2.19
C THR A 5 -5.32 10.45 -3.45
N ILE A 6 -6.30 9.59 -3.75
CA ILE A 6 -6.36 8.81 -4.99
C ILE A 6 -7.10 9.64 -6.03
N LEU A 7 -6.47 9.77 -7.20
CA LEU A 7 -6.99 10.52 -8.31
C LEU A 7 -7.48 9.57 -9.40
N ALA A 8 -8.62 9.89 -10.01
CA ALA A 8 -9.11 9.21 -11.21
C ALA A 8 -9.38 10.20 -12.34
N LYS A 9 -9.26 9.71 -13.57
CA LYS A 9 -9.63 10.47 -14.77
C LYS A 9 -11.15 10.64 -14.85
N THR A 10 -11.59 11.83 -15.20
CA THR A 10 -12.97 12.09 -15.63
C THR A 10 -13.16 11.63 -17.08
N ASP A 11 -14.40 11.60 -17.58
CA ASP A 11 -14.66 11.39 -19.01
C ASP A 11 -13.91 12.40 -19.89
N LYS A 12 -13.88 13.67 -19.46
CA LYS A 12 -13.14 14.75 -20.12
C LYS A 12 -11.63 14.46 -20.13
N GLY A 13 -11.08 13.95 -19.02
CA GLY A 13 -9.69 13.51 -18.94
C GLY A 13 -9.35 12.35 -19.89
N ARG A 14 -10.25 11.38 -20.03
CA ARG A 14 -10.08 10.26 -20.98
C ARG A 14 -10.07 10.74 -22.43
N LEU A 15 -11.00 11.65 -22.78
CA LEU A 15 -11.07 12.25 -24.11
C LEU A 15 -9.83 13.10 -24.41
N GLU A 16 -9.32 13.86 -23.44
CA GLU A 16 -8.10 14.66 -23.60
C GLU A 16 -6.85 13.80 -23.88
N VAL A 17 -6.74 12.64 -23.23
CA VAL A 17 -5.66 11.67 -23.51
C VAL A 17 -5.74 11.14 -24.95
N ALA A 18 -6.94 10.88 -25.45
CA ALA A 18 -7.16 10.39 -26.82
C ALA A 18 -6.99 11.47 -27.90
N GLY A 19 -7.49 12.68 -27.65
CA GLY A 19 -7.63 13.73 -28.67
C GLY A 19 -6.43 14.68 -28.84
N ARG A 20 -5.47 14.69 -27.89
CA ARG A 20 -4.29 15.62 -27.90
C ARG A 20 -4.68 17.06 -28.29
N SER A 21 -5.39 17.77 -27.42
CA SER A 21 -5.82 19.15 -27.70
C SER A 21 -4.69 20.19 -27.71
N GLY A 22 -3.51 19.83 -27.20
CA GLY A 22 -2.35 20.73 -27.08
C GLY A 22 -2.39 21.67 -25.87
N ALA A 23 -3.49 21.67 -25.09
CA ALA A 23 -3.67 22.53 -23.93
C ALA A 23 -2.87 22.10 -22.67
N LEU A 24 -2.29 20.89 -22.68
CA LEU A 24 -1.54 20.34 -21.55
C LEU A 24 -0.04 20.38 -21.79
N SER A 25 0.72 20.76 -20.77
CA SER A 25 2.18 20.60 -20.77
C SER A 25 2.57 19.12 -20.80
N ALA A 26 3.82 18.82 -21.19
CA ALA A 26 4.32 17.44 -21.23
C ALA A 26 4.20 16.73 -19.87
N VAL A 27 4.44 17.46 -18.77
CA VAL A 27 4.32 16.96 -17.39
C VAL A 27 2.87 16.67 -17.02
N GLN A 28 1.95 17.61 -17.29
CA GLN A 28 0.52 17.45 -17.02
C GLN A 28 -0.06 16.27 -17.81
N ARG A 29 0.32 16.13 -19.08
CA ARG A 29 -0.14 15.02 -19.91
C ARG A 29 0.36 13.68 -19.39
N ARG A 30 1.64 13.60 -19.00
CA ARG A 30 2.21 12.39 -18.39
C ARG A 30 1.46 12.01 -17.12
N LEU A 31 1.19 12.97 -16.24
CA LEU A 31 0.41 12.74 -15.02
C LEU A 31 -1.01 12.24 -15.35
N LEU A 32 -1.72 12.88 -16.27
CA LEU A 32 -3.07 12.46 -16.67
C LEU A 32 -3.10 11.03 -17.21
N ILE A 33 -2.08 10.60 -17.95
CA ILE A 33 -1.94 9.22 -18.43
C ILE A 33 -1.79 8.25 -17.24
N LEU A 34 -0.94 8.60 -16.27
CA LEU A 34 -0.65 7.78 -15.08
C LEU A 34 -1.81 7.69 -14.08
N VAL A 35 -2.70 8.69 -14.06
CA VAL A 35 -3.90 8.69 -13.22
C VAL A 35 -4.86 7.60 -13.70
N ASP A 36 -5.04 6.56 -12.89
CA ASP A 36 -5.82 5.37 -13.20
C ASP A 36 -6.88 5.03 -12.13
N GLY A 37 -7.00 5.85 -11.08
CA GLY A 37 -7.88 5.59 -9.95
C GLY A 37 -7.31 4.62 -8.91
N LYS A 38 -6.02 4.26 -9.01
CA LYS A 38 -5.34 3.36 -8.06
C LYS A 38 -4.18 4.03 -7.34
N LYS A 39 -3.51 4.98 -8.01
CA LYS A 39 -2.32 5.67 -7.47
C LYS A 39 -2.70 6.86 -6.60
N SER A 40 -2.02 6.99 -5.47
CA SER A 40 -2.09 8.18 -4.62
C SER A 40 -1.26 9.34 -5.21
N VAL A 41 -1.49 10.56 -4.71
CA VAL A 41 -0.65 11.73 -5.03
C VAL A 41 0.84 11.44 -4.73
N ASN A 42 1.13 10.74 -3.63
CA ASN A 42 2.48 10.34 -3.27
C ASN A 42 3.13 9.42 -4.32
N ASP A 43 2.38 8.42 -4.81
CA ASP A 43 2.88 7.48 -5.83
C ASP A 43 3.16 8.18 -7.17
N LEU A 44 2.32 9.16 -7.51
CA LEU A 44 2.51 9.97 -8.72
C LEU A 44 3.77 10.85 -8.63
N GLY A 45 4.17 11.23 -7.42
CA GLY A 45 5.38 12.01 -7.16
C GLY A 45 6.67 11.34 -7.63
N ALA A 46 6.72 10.01 -7.67
CA ALA A 46 7.89 9.27 -8.17
C ALA A 46 8.15 9.44 -9.68
N PHE A 47 7.19 9.99 -10.44
CA PHE A 47 7.25 10.11 -11.91
C PHE A 47 7.48 11.55 -12.40
N VAL A 48 7.65 12.50 -11.47
CA VAL A 48 7.81 13.93 -11.75
C VAL A 48 8.95 14.51 -10.92
N ARG A 49 9.50 15.64 -11.34
CA ARG A 49 10.56 16.31 -10.59
C ARG A 49 9.99 16.89 -9.29
N VAL A 50 10.86 16.99 -8.29
CA VAL A 50 10.54 17.64 -7.02
C VAL A 50 10.04 19.07 -7.28
N GLY A 51 8.88 19.41 -6.72
CA GLY A 51 8.24 20.73 -6.87
C GLY A 51 7.27 20.87 -8.04
N GLU A 52 7.27 19.97 -9.03
CA GLU A 52 6.38 20.08 -10.20
C GLU A 52 5.03 19.38 -10.01
N LEU A 53 4.97 18.36 -9.17
CA LEU A 53 3.80 17.50 -8.97
C LEU A 53 2.55 18.30 -8.56
N THR A 54 2.65 19.06 -7.47
CA THR A 54 1.49 19.72 -6.84
C THR A 54 0.82 20.70 -7.79
N GLY A 55 1.61 21.56 -8.45
CA GLY A 55 1.08 22.53 -9.41
C GLY A 55 0.42 21.88 -10.62
N ALA A 56 1.00 20.79 -11.14
CA ALA A 56 0.43 20.07 -12.27
C ALA A 56 -0.89 19.38 -11.92
N LEU A 57 -1.01 18.79 -10.73
CA LEU A 57 -2.25 18.14 -10.28
C LEU A 57 -3.38 19.14 -10.05
N TYR A 58 -3.10 20.28 -9.41
CA TYR A 58 -4.12 21.33 -9.26
C TYR A 58 -4.62 21.83 -10.61
N HIS A 59 -3.72 22.03 -11.57
CA HIS A 59 -4.13 22.48 -12.89
C HIS A 59 -4.99 21.44 -13.64
N LEU A 60 -4.67 20.14 -13.53
CA LEU A 60 -5.50 19.08 -14.11
C LEU A 60 -6.88 18.99 -13.46
N GLN A 61 -6.96 19.23 -12.14
CA GLN A 61 -8.23 19.26 -11.40
C GLN A 61 -9.07 20.47 -11.78
N ASP A 62 -8.46 21.66 -11.87
CA ASP A 62 -9.12 22.91 -12.28
C ASP A 62 -9.71 22.81 -13.70
N LEU A 63 -9.00 22.14 -14.60
CA LEU A 63 -9.49 21.82 -15.94
C LEU A 63 -10.60 20.74 -15.96
N GLY A 64 -10.92 20.12 -14.82
CA GLY A 64 -11.91 19.06 -14.67
C GLY A 64 -11.49 17.73 -15.32
N LEU A 65 -10.20 17.49 -15.52
CA LEU A 65 -9.67 16.28 -16.18
C LEU A 65 -9.45 15.13 -15.20
N ILE A 66 -9.26 15.45 -13.93
CA ILE A 66 -9.12 14.50 -12.84
C ILE A 66 -10.04 14.89 -11.69
N THR A 67 -10.46 13.89 -10.92
CA THR A 67 -11.21 14.09 -9.69
C THR A 67 -10.62 13.21 -8.59
N PRO A 68 -10.57 13.70 -7.34
CA PRO A 68 -10.35 12.83 -6.19
C PRO A 68 -11.53 11.85 -6.09
N ILE A 69 -11.23 10.57 -5.93
CA ILE A 69 -12.25 9.51 -5.77
C ILE A 69 -12.15 8.79 -4.43
N GLY A 70 -11.14 9.14 -3.64
CA GLY A 70 -10.89 8.56 -2.33
C GLY A 70 -9.59 9.12 -1.78
N GLU A 71 -9.36 8.86 -0.50
CA GLU A 71 -8.10 9.13 0.15
C GLU A 71 -7.53 7.78 0.56
N LEU A 72 -6.35 7.46 0.06
CA LEU A 72 -5.51 6.42 0.65
C LEU A 72 -5.15 7.00 2.01
N GLU A 73 -5.86 6.55 3.04
CA GLU A 73 -5.67 6.97 4.41
C GLU A 73 -4.21 6.66 4.75
N LEU A 74 -3.37 7.70 4.64
CA LEU A 74 -2.02 7.66 5.16
C LEU A 74 -2.21 7.48 6.66
N LEU A 75 -2.07 6.24 7.12
CA LEU A 75 -2.15 5.79 8.51
C LEU A 75 -1.71 6.94 9.43
N GLN A 76 -2.68 7.69 9.93
CA GLN A 76 -2.43 8.62 11.02
C GLN A 76 -2.01 7.76 12.22
N PRO A 77 -1.02 8.19 13.02
CA PRO A 77 -0.74 7.53 14.28
C PRO A 77 -2.03 7.57 15.13
N PRO A 78 -2.42 6.45 15.77
CA PRO A 78 -3.74 6.32 16.35
C PRO A 78 -3.88 7.24 17.57
N ALA A 79 -4.76 8.23 17.48
CA ALA A 79 -5.42 8.82 18.64
C ALA A 79 -6.81 8.18 18.76
N ALA A 80 -7.02 7.50 19.89
CA ALA A 80 -8.21 6.71 20.23
C ALA A 80 -9.48 7.57 20.44
N PRO A 81 -10.60 7.00 20.94
CA PRO A 81 -11.49 6.06 20.28
C PRO A 81 -12.93 6.61 20.20
N GLY A 82 -13.62 6.38 19.10
CA GLY A 82 -15.06 6.62 19.06
C GLY A 82 -15.66 6.58 17.67
N PHE A 83 -16.62 5.69 17.50
CA PHE A 83 -17.59 5.58 16.41
C PHE A 83 -17.22 4.76 15.17
N VAL A 84 -17.80 3.56 15.24
CA VAL A 84 -18.30 2.67 14.20
C VAL A 84 -18.73 3.37 12.90
N SER A 85 -18.29 2.81 11.78
CA SER A 85 -19.10 2.85 10.56
C SER A 85 -19.01 1.49 9.87
N SER A 86 -20.19 0.94 9.63
CA SER A 86 -20.41 -0.41 9.13
C SER A 86 -20.26 -0.49 7.62
N LYS A 87 -19.96 -1.72 7.15
CA LYS A 87 -20.26 -2.31 5.81
C LYS A 87 -19.07 -2.32 4.82
N PRO A 88 -19.00 -3.25 3.84
CA PRO A 88 -19.78 -4.46 3.55
C PRO A 88 -19.02 -5.79 3.76
N ALA A 89 -19.78 -6.88 3.89
CA ALA A 89 -19.31 -8.26 3.94
C ALA A 89 -18.59 -8.67 2.63
N GLU A 90 -17.30 -8.42 2.55
CA GLU A 90 -16.37 -9.19 1.74
C GLU A 90 -15.98 -10.40 2.60
N LEU A 91 -16.06 -11.62 2.05
CA LEU A 91 -15.76 -12.89 2.72
C LEU A 91 -14.61 -12.71 3.72
N GLU A 92 -14.91 -12.86 5.01
CA GLU A 92 -13.98 -12.62 6.11
C GLU A 92 -12.81 -13.58 5.99
N ARG A 93 -11.77 -13.15 5.27
CA ARG A 93 -10.45 -13.75 5.39
C ARG A 93 -10.05 -13.60 6.86
N PRO A 94 -9.58 -14.65 7.53
CA PRO A 94 -9.44 -14.68 8.99
C PRO A 94 -8.63 -13.48 9.54
N ALA A 95 -7.70 -12.95 8.76
CA ALA A 95 -6.90 -11.76 9.07
C ALA A 95 -7.63 -10.39 9.01
N THR A 96 -8.96 -10.31 8.85
CA THR A 96 -9.70 -9.03 8.84
C THR A 96 -10.21 -8.58 10.21
N SER A 97 -10.23 -9.46 11.23
CA SER A 97 -10.55 -9.04 12.59
C SER A 97 -9.27 -8.55 13.34
N PRO A 98 -9.34 -7.46 14.12
CA PRO A 98 -8.19 -6.96 14.88
C PRO A 98 -7.56 -7.99 15.85
N ARG A 99 -8.36 -8.93 16.35
CA ARG A 99 -7.91 -10.02 17.23
C ARG A 99 -7.12 -11.08 16.47
N GLU A 100 -7.62 -11.51 15.32
CA GLU A 100 -6.90 -12.46 14.46
C GLU A 100 -5.63 -11.83 13.87
N PHE A 101 -5.65 -10.54 13.53
CA PHE A 101 -4.43 -9.83 13.13
C PHE A 101 -3.35 -9.86 14.22
N THR A 102 -3.73 -9.56 15.47
CA THR A 102 -2.81 -9.59 16.61
C THR A 102 -2.25 -11.00 16.80
N ARG A 103 -3.11 -12.02 16.73
CA ARG A 103 -2.73 -13.44 16.84
C ARG A 103 -1.74 -13.86 15.75
N VAL A 104 -2.02 -13.54 14.48
CA VAL A 104 -1.16 -13.87 13.33
C VAL A 104 0.19 -13.17 13.43
N ARG A 105 0.20 -11.91 13.91
CA ARG A 105 1.44 -11.15 14.12
C ARG A 105 2.31 -11.79 15.20
N ASP A 106 1.71 -12.13 16.35
CA ASP A 106 2.42 -12.73 17.48
C ASP A 106 2.94 -14.13 17.12
N GLU A 107 2.15 -14.92 16.37
CA GLU A 107 2.55 -16.23 15.84
C GLU A 107 3.73 -16.12 14.86
N ALA A 108 3.70 -15.15 13.94
CA ALA A 108 4.79 -14.91 13.00
C ALA A 108 6.08 -14.47 13.71
N ALA A 109 5.99 -13.59 14.71
CA ALA A 109 7.16 -13.16 15.50
C ALA A 109 7.77 -14.33 16.30
N LEU A 110 6.94 -15.20 16.88
CA LEU A 110 7.39 -16.41 17.55
C LEU A 110 8.12 -17.35 16.57
N PHE A 111 7.53 -17.60 15.41
CA PHE A 111 8.12 -18.48 14.40
C PHE A 111 9.49 -17.99 13.91
N VAL A 112 9.62 -16.68 13.65
CA VAL A 112 10.89 -16.05 13.28
C VAL A 112 11.93 -16.25 14.38
N ARG A 113 11.58 -15.98 15.64
CA ARG A 113 12.49 -16.17 16.78
C ARG A 113 12.92 -17.63 16.94
N GLU A 114 12.01 -18.60 16.79
CA GLU A 114 12.34 -20.02 16.91
C GLU A 114 13.27 -20.52 15.80
N ARG A 115 13.15 -19.98 14.59
CA ARG A 115 13.94 -20.45 13.44
C ARG A 115 15.28 -19.71 13.28
N LEU A 116 15.33 -18.44 13.65
CA LEU A 116 16.49 -17.58 13.43
C LEU A 116 17.23 -17.20 14.73
N GLY A 117 16.66 -17.52 15.90
CA GLY A 117 17.23 -17.16 17.19
C GLY A 117 17.48 -15.65 17.30
N ASP A 118 18.62 -15.28 17.88
CA ASP A 118 19.00 -13.87 18.09
C ASP A 118 19.12 -13.08 16.78
N ALA A 119 19.46 -13.73 15.67
CA ALA A 119 19.50 -13.10 14.35
C ALA A 119 18.12 -12.69 13.83
N GLY A 120 17.05 -13.28 14.38
CA GLY A 120 15.65 -12.93 14.09
C GLY A 120 15.15 -11.70 14.86
N THR A 121 15.85 -11.23 15.88
CA THR A 121 15.44 -10.07 16.71
C THR A 121 15.03 -8.83 15.92
N PRO A 122 15.81 -8.33 14.93
CA PRO A 122 15.40 -7.17 14.14
C PRO A 122 14.15 -7.45 13.28
N ILE A 123 13.93 -8.70 12.88
CA ILE A 123 12.77 -9.13 12.09
C ILE A 123 11.53 -9.19 12.98
N CYS A 124 11.63 -9.74 14.20
CA CYS A 124 10.55 -9.71 15.19
C CYS A 124 10.11 -8.28 15.52
N ALA A 125 11.06 -7.37 15.76
CA ALA A 125 10.77 -5.96 16.02
C ALA A 125 10.15 -5.23 14.80
N ALA A 126 10.37 -5.72 13.57
CA ALA A 126 9.71 -5.21 12.39
C ALA A 126 8.26 -5.74 12.27
N ILE A 127 8.03 -7.00 12.62
CA ILE A 127 6.69 -7.62 12.68
C ILE A 127 5.82 -6.90 13.72
N ASP A 128 6.34 -6.63 14.92
CA ASP A 128 5.61 -5.95 16.00
C ASP A 128 5.17 -4.52 15.61
N ARG A 129 5.96 -3.85 14.76
CA ARG A 129 5.66 -2.50 14.24
C ARG A 129 4.64 -2.49 13.10
N CYS A 130 4.19 -3.64 12.62
CA CYS A 130 3.15 -3.69 11.60
C CYS A 130 1.81 -3.27 12.20
N ALA A 131 1.20 -2.24 11.62
CA ALA A 131 -0.05 -1.63 12.08
C ALA A 131 -1.28 -2.14 11.29
N SER A 132 -1.06 -2.84 10.18
CA SER A 132 -2.13 -3.39 9.35
C SER A 132 -1.82 -4.80 8.83
N PRO A 133 -2.86 -5.60 8.55
CA PRO A 133 -2.71 -6.91 7.92
C PRO A 133 -1.90 -6.84 6.62
N ASP A 134 -2.14 -5.84 5.76
CA ASP A 134 -1.43 -5.67 4.50
C ASP A 134 0.07 -5.39 4.68
N GLN A 135 0.42 -4.57 5.66
CA GLN A 135 1.81 -4.29 6.01
C GLN A 135 2.51 -5.56 6.49
N LEU A 136 1.83 -6.37 7.31
CA LEU A 136 2.33 -7.66 7.77
C LEU A 136 2.53 -8.62 6.59
N ARG A 137 1.57 -8.73 5.66
CA ARG A 137 1.71 -9.60 4.46
C ARG A 137 2.93 -9.21 3.62
N SER A 138 3.10 -7.91 3.37
CA SER A 138 4.22 -7.41 2.58
C SER A 138 5.56 -7.67 3.28
N MET A 139 5.61 -7.51 4.59
CA MET A 139 6.80 -7.79 5.39
C MET A 139 7.15 -9.29 5.36
N LEU A 140 6.18 -10.17 5.57
CA LEU A 140 6.38 -11.62 5.57
C LEU A 140 6.89 -12.14 4.22
N ARG A 141 6.37 -11.62 3.10
CA ARG A 141 6.91 -11.93 1.76
C ARG A 141 8.34 -11.43 1.59
N GLY A 142 8.65 -10.24 2.08
CA GLY A 142 10.02 -9.70 2.05
C GLY A 142 11.00 -10.57 2.84
N ILE A 143 10.59 -11.05 4.01
CA ILE A 143 11.36 -11.97 4.85
C ILE A 143 11.59 -13.30 4.12
N GLU A 144 10.57 -13.88 3.51
CA GLU A 144 10.69 -15.13 2.74
C GLU A 144 11.72 -15.01 1.61
N VAL A 145 11.67 -13.92 0.83
CA VAL A 145 12.64 -13.65 -0.24
C VAL A 145 14.06 -13.47 0.34
N PHE A 146 14.18 -12.74 1.44
CA PHE A 146 15.47 -12.50 2.09
C PHE A 146 16.09 -13.79 2.67
N VAL A 147 15.27 -14.62 3.32
CA VAL A 147 15.65 -15.94 3.84
C VAL A 147 16.07 -16.84 2.68
N GLY A 148 15.30 -16.88 1.59
CA GLY A 148 15.63 -17.67 0.40
C GLY A 148 16.93 -17.29 -0.32
N GLN A 149 17.40 -16.06 -0.13
CA GLN A 149 18.69 -15.60 -0.69
C GLN A 149 19.89 -15.88 0.22
N ARG A 150 19.68 -16.14 1.52
CA ARG A 150 20.75 -16.20 2.52
C ARG A 150 20.81 -17.48 3.35
N LEU A 151 19.74 -18.27 3.39
CA LEU A 151 19.60 -19.43 4.26
C LEU A 151 19.25 -20.69 3.46
N ASP A 152 19.33 -21.84 4.14
CA ASP A 152 19.10 -23.14 3.52
C ASP A 152 17.70 -23.31 2.94
N GLN A 153 17.59 -24.15 1.92
CA GLN A 153 16.34 -24.41 1.20
C GLN A 153 15.25 -24.97 2.11
N GLN A 154 15.61 -25.77 3.12
CA GLN A 154 14.70 -26.32 4.11
C GLN A 154 14.06 -25.22 4.98
N THR A 155 14.87 -24.25 5.43
CA THR A 155 14.41 -23.09 6.20
C THR A 155 13.48 -22.22 5.35
N THR A 156 13.87 -21.97 4.10
CA THR A 156 13.05 -21.19 3.15
C THR A 156 11.68 -21.82 2.91
N GLN A 157 11.64 -23.14 2.71
CA GLN A 157 10.38 -23.86 2.48
C GLN A 157 9.48 -23.91 3.72
N ALA A 158 10.06 -24.02 4.92
CA ALA A 158 9.32 -23.92 6.17
C ALA A 158 8.67 -22.54 6.36
N PHE A 159 9.39 -21.47 6.01
CA PHE A 159 8.87 -20.10 6.01
C PHE A 159 7.72 -19.91 5.02
N ALA A 160 7.93 -20.33 3.76
CA ALA A 160 6.92 -20.25 2.70
C ALA A 160 5.62 -20.99 3.07
N ARG A 161 5.75 -22.19 3.65
CA ARG A 161 4.58 -23.00 4.06
C ARG A 161 3.83 -22.40 5.24
N HIS A 162 4.55 -21.89 6.25
CA HIS A 162 3.92 -21.34 7.44
C HIS A 162 3.24 -20.00 7.14
N PHE A 163 3.92 -19.08 6.46
CA PHE A 163 3.33 -17.80 6.09
C PHE A 163 2.28 -17.92 4.98
N GLY A 164 2.44 -18.85 4.04
CA GLY A 164 1.40 -19.15 3.05
C GLY A 164 0.06 -19.56 3.68
N ALA A 165 0.09 -20.29 4.81
CA ALA A 165 -1.12 -20.69 5.54
C ALA A 165 -1.75 -19.56 6.35
N LEU A 166 -0.96 -18.59 6.81
CA LEU A 166 -1.42 -17.43 7.59
C LEU A 166 -1.96 -16.28 6.72
N LEU A 167 -1.66 -16.29 5.42
CA LEU A 167 -2.02 -15.23 4.47
C LEU A 167 -3.29 -15.51 3.64
N LEU A 168 -3.89 -16.70 3.79
CA LEU A 168 -5.17 -17.13 3.19
C LEU A 168 -6.34 -16.87 4.15
#